data_AF-A0A0C3J662-F1
#
_entry.id   AF-A0A0C3J662-F1
#
_cell.length_a   1.000
_cell.length_b   1.000
_cell.length_c   1.000
_cell.angle_alpha   90.00
_cell.angle_beta   90.00
_cell.angle_gamma   90.00
#
_symmetry.space_group_name_H-M   'P 1'
#
loop_
_entity.id
_entity.type
_entity.pdbx_description
1 polymer ?
#
loop_
_entity_poly.entity_id
_entity_poly.type
_entity_poly.pdbx_seq_one_letter_code
_entity_poly.pdbx_strand_id
1 'polypeptide(L)'
;VEYHPNAGKPIVMVPFAEFSQGHAPKSYTSDPCMALWYPFCTHLDFDLAEFICGAALNREQTNFILKLSRCFHTEECTLETYNNLESTWQAASHCMMMSHTKVVDMVTADSAQLINELCAMPMQCR
;
A
#
# COMPACT_ATOMS: atom_id res chain seq x y z
N VAL A 1 -12.36 -23.54 14.27
CA VAL A 1 -12.23 -24.84 13.55
C VAL A 1 -13.28 -24.83 12.47
N GLU A 2 -12.86 -24.65 11.23
CA GLU A 2 -13.76 -24.68 10.07
C GLU A 2 -13.74 -26.11 9.51
N TYR A 3 -14.91 -26.74 9.42
CA TYR A 3 -15.06 -28.15 9.07
C TYR A 3 -15.39 -28.29 7.58
N HIS A 4 -14.54 -28.98 6.83
CA HIS A 4 -14.78 -29.31 5.42
C HIS A 4 -15.07 -30.81 5.27
N PRO A 5 -16.36 -31.21 5.14
CA PRO A 5 -16.77 -32.62 5.15
C PRO A 5 -16.18 -33.48 4.01
N ASN A 6 -15.72 -32.86 2.93
CA ASN A 6 -15.26 -33.57 1.73
C ASN A 6 -13.73 -33.71 1.63
N ALA A 7 -12.98 -33.36 2.68
CA ALA A 7 -11.52 -33.35 2.61
C ALA A 7 -10.87 -34.76 2.52
N GLY A 8 -11.64 -35.84 2.75
CA GLY A 8 -11.14 -37.23 2.68
C GLY A 8 -10.02 -37.56 3.68
N LYS A 9 -9.69 -36.64 4.59
CA LYS A 9 -8.63 -36.78 5.58
C LYS A 9 -9.21 -37.32 6.88
N PRO A 10 -8.59 -38.35 7.48
CA PRO A 10 -8.94 -38.80 8.81
C PRO A 10 -8.82 -37.65 9.81
N ILE A 11 -9.79 -37.55 10.72
CA ILE A 11 -9.73 -36.60 11.83
C ILE A 11 -8.60 -37.05 12.75
N VAL A 12 -7.61 -36.19 12.98
CA VAL A 12 -6.55 -36.40 13.97
C VAL A 12 -6.84 -35.48 15.15
N MET A 13 -7.15 -36.07 16.30
CA MET A 13 -7.24 -35.32 17.56
C MET A 13 -5.87 -35.31 18.22
N VAL A 14 -5.27 -34.13 18.32
CA VAL A 14 -3.99 -33.92 18.99
C VAL A 14 -4.26 -33.18 20.31
N PRO A 15 -3.76 -33.65 21.46
CA PRO A 15 -3.84 -32.91 22.71
C PRO A 15 -3.23 -31.52 22.56
N PHE A 16 -3.85 -30.51 23.17
CA PHE A 16 -3.37 -29.13 23.08
C PHE A 16 -1.91 -28.97 23.54
N ALA A 17 -1.49 -29.74 24.57
CA ALA A 17 -0.12 -29.73 25.07
C ALA A 17 0.93 -30.23 24.05
N GLU A 18 0.49 -31.01 23.06
CA GLU A 18 1.34 -31.55 21.98
C GLU A 18 1.24 -30.74 20.69
N PHE A 19 0.34 -29.74 20.65
CA PHE A 19 0.23 -28.83 19.52
C PHE A 19 1.40 -27.84 19.53
N SER A 20 2.46 -28.17 18.82
CA SER A 20 3.46 -27.20 18.40
C SER A 20 3.09 -26.69 17.00
N GLN A 21 2.95 -25.37 16.83
CA GLN A 21 2.86 -24.76 15.50
C GLN A 21 4.16 -25.10 14.76
N GLY A 22 4.12 -26.10 13.87
CA GLY A 22 5.30 -26.72 13.22
C GLY A 22 6.08 -25.82 12.26
N HIS A 23 5.89 -24.51 12.36
CA HIS A 23 6.64 -23.50 11.66
C HIS A 23 7.14 -22.53 12.73
N ALA A 24 8.44 -22.61 13.06
CA ALA A 24 9.13 -21.41 13.50
C ALA A 24 8.74 -20.30 12.50
N PRO A 25 8.33 -19.10 12.95
CA PRO A 25 8.08 -18.00 12.04
C PRO A 25 9.31 -17.92 11.13
N LYS A 26 9.14 -18.24 9.85
CA LYS A 26 10.17 -17.89 8.87
C LYS A 26 10.38 -16.40 9.11
N SER A 27 11.63 -15.97 9.30
CA SER A 27 11.95 -14.55 9.29
C SER A 27 11.43 -14.02 7.96
N TYR A 28 10.21 -13.48 7.99
CA TYR A 28 9.57 -12.91 6.85
C TYR A 28 10.26 -11.57 6.75
N THR A 29 11.30 -11.50 5.92
CA THR A 29 11.68 -10.20 5.38
C THR A 29 10.43 -9.75 4.63
N SER A 30 9.66 -8.85 5.24
CA SER A 30 8.51 -8.23 4.59
C SER A 30 9.00 -7.80 3.22
N ASP A 31 8.45 -8.43 2.18
CA ASP A 31 8.68 -7.96 0.83
C ASP A 31 8.33 -6.47 0.84
N PRO A 32 9.22 -5.56 0.40
CA PRO A 32 8.89 -4.14 0.32
C PRO A 32 7.57 -3.88 -0.42
N CYS A 33 7.20 -4.74 -1.37
CA CYS A 33 5.90 -4.73 -2.06
C CYS A 33 4.69 -4.99 -1.15
N MET A 34 4.88 -5.48 0.08
CA MET A 34 3.82 -5.71 1.07
C MET A 34 3.62 -4.51 2.02
N ALA A 35 4.49 -3.51 1.97
CA ALA A 35 4.25 -2.28 2.70
C ALA A 35 3.11 -1.50 2.03
N LEU A 36 2.09 -1.10 2.80
CA LEU A 36 0.92 -0.37 2.29
C LEU A 36 1.29 0.95 1.59
N TRP A 37 2.44 1.51 1.94
CA TRP A 37 2.97 2.75 1.38
C TRP A 37 3.94 2.51 0.20
N TYR A 38 4.23 1.28 -0.23
CA TYR A 38 5.02 1.06 -1.45
C TYR A 38 4.19 1.52 -2.66
N PRO A 39 4.75 2.26 -3.64
CA PRO A 39 6.18 2.48 -3.93
C PRO A 39 6.78 3.77 -3.35
N PHE A 40 6.11 4.45 -2.43
CA PHE A 40 6.69 5.59 -1.75
C PHE A 40 7.88 5.16 -0.89
N CYS A 41 8.97 5.93 -0.95
CA CYS A 41 10.21 5.59 -0.25
C CYS A 41 10.05 5.71 1.27
N THR A 42 9.18 6.60 1.73
CA THR A 42 8.90 6.83 3.15
C THR A 42 7.41 6.94 3.40
N HIS A 43 7.00 6.77 4.67
CA HIS A 43 5.61 7.00 5.08
C HIS A 43 5.21 8.48 4.91
N LEU A 44 6.13 9.40 5.19
CA LEU A 44 5.91 10.82 4.98
C LEU A 44 5.63 11.15 3.51
N ASP A 45 6.33 10.52 2.57
CA ASP A 45 6.06 10.69 1.14
C ASP A 45 4.65 10.23 0.76
N PHE A 46 4.16 9.14 1.37
CA PHE A 46 2.79 8.65 1.17
C PHE A 46 1.75 9.62 1.75
N ASP A 47 1.90 10.04 3.01
CA ASP A 47 0.98 10.97 3.68
C ASP A 47 0.91 12.30 2.93
N LEU A 48 2.06 12.79 2.45
CA LEU A 48 2.14 14.03 1.70
C LEU A 48 1.49 13.91 0.33
N ALA A 49 1.66 12.77 -0.35
CA ALA A 49 1.00 12.47 -1.62
C ALA A 49 -0.52 12.37 -1.46
N GLU A 50 -1.00 11.72 -0.40
CA GLU A 50 -2.43 11.64 -0.05
C GLU A 50 -2.99 13.05 0.18
N PHE A 51 -2.30 13.87 0.98
CA PHE A 51 -2.71 15.25 1.22
C PHE A 51 -2.77 16.09 -0.07
N ILE A 52 -1.71 16.06 -0.89
CA ILE A 52 -1.65 16.81 -2.15
C ILE A 52 -2.82 16.44 -3.05
N CYS A 53 -3.15 15.15 -3.13
CA CYS A 53 -4.23 14.67 -3.96
C CYS A 53 -5.60 15.05 -3.39
N GLY A 54 -5.83 14.82 -2.10
CA GLY A 54 -7.08 15.17 -1.42
C GLY A 54 -7.36 16.67 -1.42
N ALA A 55 -6.33 17.50 -1.41
CA ALA A 55 -6.42 18.96 -1.53
C ALA A 55 -6.51 19.46 -2.98
N ALA A 56 -6.44 18.57 -3.98
CA ALA A 56 -6.48 18.88 -5.41
C ALA A 56 -5.49 19.99 -5.82
N LEU A 57 -4.26 19.92 -5.28
CA LEU A 57 -3.26 20.94 -5.55
C LEU A 57 -2.77 20.86 -6.99
N ASN A 58 -2.57 22.02 -7.60
CA ASN A 58 -1.94 22.08 -8.91
C ASN A 58 -0.43 21.84 -8.81
N ARG A 59 0.23 21.75 -9.97
CA ARG A 59 1.66 21.48 -10.07
C ARG A 59 2.54 22.51 -9.35
N GLU A 60 2.20 23.79 -9.41
CA GLU A 60 2.97 24.87 -8.79
C GLU A 60 2.81 24.85 -7.27
N GLN A 61 1.57 24.68 -6.78
CA GLN A 61 1.25 24.52 -5.36
C GLN A 61 1.93 23.28 -4.78
N THR A 62 1.91 22.17 -5.52
CA THR A 62 2.59 20.93 -5.13
C THR A 62 4.09 21.16 -4.95
N ASN A 63 4.76 21.72 -5.96
CA ASN A 63 6.19 22.01 -5.85
C ASN A 63 6.51 22.99 -4.72
N PHE A 64 5.62 23.97 -4.46
CA PHE A 64 5.79 24.88 -3.34
C PHE A 64 5.70 24.16 -1.99
N ILE A 65 4.73 23.26 -1.81
CA ILE A 65 4.61 22.45 -0.59
C ILE A 65 5.79 21.48 -0.42
N LEU A 66 6.22 20.79 -1.47
CA LEU A 66 7.41 19.92 -1.43
C LEU A 66 8.67 20.70 -1.04
N LYS A 67 8.76 21.96 -1.46
CA LYS A 67 9.85 22.84 -1.03
C LYS A 67 9.72 23.23 0.45
N LEU A 68 8.50 23.49 0.93
CA LEU A 68 8.27 23.84 2.33
C LEU A 68 8.48 22.64 3.27
N SER A 69 8.08 21.44 2.88
CA SER A 69 8.22 20.22 3.69
C SER A 69 9.69 20.04 4.13
N ARG A 70 10.64 20.29 3.22
CA ARG A 70 12.09 20.26 3.47
C ARG A 70 12.57 21.23 4.55
N CYS A 71 11.84 22.31 4.80
CA CYS A 71 12.21 23.31 5.80
C CYS A 71 11.75 22.96 7.22
N PHE A 72 10.78 22.05 7.38
CA PHE A 72 10.08 21.85 8.65
C PHE A 72 10.06 20.40 9.15
N HIS A 73 10.51 19.41 8.38
CA HIS A 73 10.46 18.02 8.80
C HIS A 73 11.70 17.54 9.56
N THR A 74 11.43 16.71 10.57
CA THR A 74 12.40 15.90 11.31
C THR A 74 12.68 14.55 10.63
N GLU A 75 11.80 14.14 9.71
CA GLU A 75 11.90 12.92 8.90
C GLU A 75 12.26 13.27 7.45
N GLU A 76 12.96 12.37 6.76
CA GLU A 76 13.38 12.60 5.38
C GLU A 76 12.19 12.45 4.41
N CYS A 77 11.84 13.53 3.71
CA CYS A 77 10.92 13.53 2.57
C CYS A 77 11.75 13.37 1.29
N THR A 78 11.49 12.32 0.50
CA THR A 78 12.24 12.04 -0.74
C THR A 78 11.58 12.65 -1.97
N LEU A 79 10.30 13.03 -1.89
CA LEU A 79 9.59 13.72 -2.96
C LEU A 79 10.16 15.12 -3.18
N GLU A 80 10.84 15.31 -4.30
CA GLU A 80 11.51 16.59 -4.62
C GLU A 80 10.67 17.52 -5.47
N THR A 81 9.94 16.94 -6.43
CA THR A 81 9.18 17.67 -7.43
C THR A 81 7.89 16.94 -7.72
N TYR A 82 6.94 17.65 -8.33
CA TYR A 82 5.73 17.05 -8.87
C TYR A 82 6.03 15.87 -9.80
N ASN A 83 7.11 15.92 -10.59
CA ASN A 83 7.44 14.83 -11.51
C ASN A 83 7.85 13.55 -10.76
N ASN A 84 8.52 13.68 -9.60
CA ASN A 84 8.83 12.54 -8.74
C ASN A 84 7.52 11.93 -8.19
N LEU A 85 6.64 12.79 -7.69
CA LEU A 85 5.33 12.38 -7.16
C LEU A 85 4.47 11.67 -8.22
N GLU A 86 4.38 12.25 -9.42
CA GLU A 86 3.67 11.68 -10.56
C GLU A 86 4.24 10.31 -10.94
N SER A 87 5.57 10.19 -11.01
CA SER A 87 6.23 8.90 -11.30
C SER A 87 5.92 7.85 -10.23
N THR A 88 5.89 8.24 -8.95
CA THR A 88 5.54 7.34 -7.84
C THR A 88 4.07 6.93 -7.89
N TRP A 89 3.14 7.82 -8.24
CA TRP A 89 1.73 7.48 -8.46
C TRP A 89 1.55 6.50 -9.63
N GLN A 90 2.27 6.69 -10.73
CA GLN A 90 2.23 5.76 -11.86
C GLN A 90 2.74 4.37 -11.45
N ALA A 91 3.85 4.32 -10.71
CA ALA A 91 4.35 3.07 -10.14
C ALA A 91 3.33 2.40 -9.20
N ALA A 92 2.66 3.19 -8.34
CA ALA A 92 1.63 2.69 -7.42
C ALA A 92 0.46 2.07 -8.18
N SER A 93 0.00 2.75 -9.23
CA SER A 93 -1.05 2.25 -10.12
C SER A 93 -0.66 0.91 -10.76
N HIS A 94 0.58 0.80 -11.26
CA HIS A 94 1.09 -0.46 -11.81
C HIS A 94 1.14 -1.58 -10.77
N CYS A 95 1.57 -1.30 -9.54
CA CYS A 95 1.57 -2.28 -8.45
C CYS A 95 0.16 -2.81 -8.17
N MET A 96 -0.85 -1.94 -8.15
CA MET A 96 -2.24 -2.36 -7.97
C MET A 96 -2.71 -3.23 -9.14
N MET A 97 -2.45 -2.81 -10.39
CA MET A 97 -2.82 -3.60 -11.58
C MET A 97 -2.19 -5.00 -11.58
N MET A 98 -0.94 -5.13 -11.14
CA MET A 98 -0.28 -6.44 -11.02
C MET A 98 -0.87 -7.30 -9.89
N SER A 99 -1.30 -6.69 -8.79
CA SER A 99 -1.90 -7.38 -7.63
C SER A 99 -3.28 -7.98 -7.89
N HIS A 100 -4.02 -7.49 -8.90
CA HIS A 100 -5.33 -8.03 -9.32
C HIS A 100 -5.29 -9.49 -9.84
N THR A 101 -4.12 -10.12 -9.93
CA THR A 101 -4.03 -11.53 -10.29
C THR A 101 -4.06 -12.51 -9.13
N LYS A 102 -3.95 -12.12 -7.84
CA LYS A 102 -3.97 -13.12 -6.74
C LYS A 102 -4.57 -12.78 -5.36
N VAL A 103 -4.95 -11.55 -5.02
CA VAL A 103 -5.46 -11.29 -3.65
C VAL A 103 -6.68 -10.35 -3.65
N VAL A 104 -7.83 -10.88 -4.06
CA VAL A 104 -9.11 -10.41 -3.51
C VAL A 104 -9.32 -11.29 -2.29
N ASP A 105 -8.99 -10.81 -1.09
CA ASP A 105 -9.56 -11.33 0.18
C ASP A 105 -9.17 -10.53 1.44
N MET A 106 -8.36 -9.46 1.40
CA MET A 106 -8.04 -8.76 2.66
C MET A 106 -7.78 -7.25 2.61
N VAL A 107 -8.40 -6.52 1.69
CA VAL A 107 -8.44 -5.05 1.78
C VAL A 107 -9.90 -4.63 1.83
N THR A 108 -10.29 -4.07 2.98
CA THR A 108 -11.56 -3.37 3.18
C THR A 108 -11.86 -2.50 1.96
N ALA A 109 -13.08 -2.66 1.44
CA ALA A 109 -13.53 -2.11 0.17
C ALA A 109 -13.29 -0.59 -0.01
N ASP A 110 -13.13 0.16 1.08
CA ASP A 110 -12.92 1.61 1.06
C ASP A 110 -11.56 2.05 0.50
N SER A 111 -10.47 1.33 0.77
CA SER A 111 -9.11 1.76 0.34
C SER A 111 -8.86 1.52 -1.15
N ALA A 112 -9.38 0.40 -1.67
CA ALA A 112 -9.28 0.06 -3.09
C ALA A 112 -10.16 0.97 -3.97
N GLN A 113 -11.26 1.48 -3.42
CA GLN A 113 -12.13 2.42 -4.11
C GLN A 113 -11.49 3.81 -4.22
N LEU A 114 -10.81 4.26 -3.16
CA LEU A 114 -10.11 5.56 -3.14
C LEU A 114 -8.99 5.61 -4.19
N ILE A 115 -8.22 4.53 -4.37
CA ILE A 115 -7.11 4.52 -5.35
C ILE A 115 -7.58 4.25 -6.80
N ASN A 116 -8.67 3.50 -6.99
CA ASN A 116 -9.31 3.42 -8.31
C ASN A 116 -9.93 4.77 -8.73
N GLU A 117 -10.48 5.55 -7.80
CA GLU A 117 -10.91 6.92 -8.08
C GLU A 117 -9.71 7.85 -8.36
N LEU A 118 -8.59 7.68 -7.66
CA LEU A 118 -7.31 8.36 -7.97
C LEU A 118 -6.80 8.04 -9.38
N CYS A 119 -6.98 6.81 -9.86
CA CYS A 119 -6.56 6.39 -11.21
C CYS A 119 -7.59 6.69 -12.32
N ALA A 120 -8.88 6.81 -11.99
CA ALA A 120 -9.97 7.00 -12.95
C ALA A 120 -10.34 8.48 -13.17
N MET A 121 -9.82 9.41 -12.37
CA MET A 121 -9.95 10.84 -12.62
C MET A 121 -9.17 11.19 -13.91
N PRO A 122 -9.83 11.67 -14.98
CA PRO A 122 -9.11 12.18 -16.12
C PRO A 122 -8.24 13.33 -15.65
N MET A 123 -6.91 13.23 -15.88
CA MET A 123 -5.94 14.31 -15.71
C MET A 123 -6.32 15.51 -16.59
N GLN A 124 -7.35 16.26 -16.20
CA GLN A 124 -7.63 17.60 -16.67
C GLN A 124 -7.23 18.57 -15.57
N CYS A 125 -5.92 18.69 -15.38
CA CYS A 125 -5.35 19.91 -14.85
C CYS A 125 -5.68 21.03 -15.84
N ARG A 126 -6.59 21.93 -15.47
CA ARG A 126 -6.84 23.20 -16.15
C ARG A 126 -6.45 24.35 -15.24
#